data_AF-A0A8J3JNZ7-F1
#
_entry.id   AF-A0A8J3JNZ7-F1
#
_cell.length_a   1.000
_cell.length_b   1.000
_cell.length_c   1.000
_cell.angle_alpha   90.00
_cell.angle_beta   90.00
_cell.angle_gamma   90.00
#
_symmetry.space_group_name_H-M   'P 1'
#
loop_
_entity.id
_entity.type
_entity.pdbx_description
1 polymer ?
#
loop_
_entity_poly.entity_id
_entity_poly.type
_entity_poly.pdbx_seq_one_letter_code
_entity_poly.pdbx_strand_id
1 'polypeptide(L)'
;MNTDTFRTSIGRVAQNSPLGEVQRAFEALTCQPSPLALDCRQLPPELGLPEQHVPLDELRDLLLDRATSYAARDAVWSLLCTAAQQWGRHWILAATGIALPGLRRAAKRLCAGYRGEMPTWNPKSSPGSSRR
;
A
#
# COMPACT_ATOMS: atom_id res chain seq x y z
N MET A 1 -5.81 -33.59 11.29
CA MET A 1 -6.47 -32.49 10.56
C MET A 1 -5.47 -31.35 10.47
N ASN A 2 -4.86 -31.14 9.30
CA ASN A 2 -3.57 -30.44 9.18
C ASN A 2 -3.71 -28.91 9.14
N THR A 3 -2.97 -28.24 10.03
CA THR A 3 -2.80 -26.78 10.11
C THR A 3 -2.11 -26.18 8.87
N ASP A 4 -1.45 -27.01 8.08
CA ASP A 4 -0.71 -26.65 6.87
C ASP A 4 -1.62 -26.24 5.69
N THR A 5 -2.78 -26.89 5.55
CA THR A 5 -3.74 -26.61 4.46
C THR A 5 -4.44 -25.26 4.65
N PHE A 6 -4.75 -24.87 5.89
CA PHE A 6 -5.37 -23.57 6.20
C PHE A 6 -4.40 -22.41 5.95
N ARG A 7 -3.13 -22.56 6.34
CA ARG A 7 -2.09 -21.55 6.10
C ARG A 7 -1.86 -21.32 4.61
N THR A 8 -1.87 -22.40 3.82
CA THR A 8 -1.69 -22.36 2.37
C THR A 8 -2.89 -21.72 1.65
N SER A 9 -4.11 -22.02 2.07
CA SER A 9 -5.34 -21.42 1.51
C SER A 9 -5.43 -19.91 1.79
N ILE A 10 -5.19 -19.48 3.04
CA ILE A 10 -5.18 -18.06 3.41
C ILE A 10 -4.07 -17.30 2.67
N GLY A 11 -2.90 -17.92 2.47
CA GLY A 11 -1.82 -17.37 1.66
C GLY A 11 -2.26 -17.09 0.22
N ARG A 12 -2.94 -18.03 -0.43
CA ARG A 12 -3.42 -17.88 -1.82
C ARG A 12 -4.52 -16.84 -1.98
N VAL A 13 -5.44 -16.74 -1.01
CA VAL A 13 -6.48 -15.69 -1.00
C VAL A 13 -5.88 -14.30 -0.82
N ALA A 14 -4.85 -14.15 0.01
CA ALA A 14 -4.12 -12.89 0.14
C ALA A 14 -3.45 -12.48 -1.18
N GLN A 15 -2.96 -13.44 -1.98
CA GLN A 15 -2.38 -13.17 -3.30
C GLN A 15 -3.42 -12.82 -4.37
N ASN A 16 -4.67 -13.26 -4.23
CA ASN A 16 -5.76 -12.90 -5.17
C ASN A 16 -6.62 -11.73 -4.66
N SER A 17 -6.14 -10.99 -3.67
CA SER A 17 -6.77 -9.76 -3.18
C SER A 17 -6.23 -8.52 -3.93
N PRO A 18 -6.95 -7.39 -3.91
CA PRO A 18 -6.42 -6.13 -4.46
C PRO A 18 -5.05 -5.74 -3.87
N LEU A 19 -4.82 -5.99 -2.58
CA LEU A 19 -3.52 -5.74 -1.95
C LEU A 19 -2.43 -6.74 -2.40
N GLY A 20 -2.83 -7.95 -2.81
CA GLY A 20 -1.94 -8.93 -3.44
C GLY A 20 -1.57 -8.54 -4.87
N GLU A 21 -2.52 -7.98 -5.64
CA GLU A 21 -2.27 -7.45 -6.98
C GLU A 21 -1.31 -6.25 -6.94
N VAL A 22 -1.53 -5.30 -6.03
CA VAL A 22 -0.61 -4.17 -5.83
C VAL A 22 0.77 -4.68 -5.43
N GLN A 23 0.88 -5.69 -4.56
CA GLN A 23 2.18 -6.26 -4.17
C GLN A 23 2.91 -6.82 -5.39
N ARG A 24 2.25 -7.61 -6.24
CA ARG A 24 2.86 -8.15 -7.46
C ARG A 24 3.29 -7.04 -8.43
N ALA A 25 2.46 -6.03 -8.61
CA ALA A 25 2.78 -4.90 -9.47
C ALA A 25 3.98 -4.10 -8.92
N PHE A 26 4.05 -3.90 -7.60
CA PHE A 26 5.17 -3.25 -6.94
C PHE A 26 6.46 -4.05 -7.09
N GLU A 27 6.42 -5.36 -6.87
CA GLU A 27 7.58 -6.25 -7.07
C GLU A 27 8.08 -6.21 -8.53
N ALA A 28 7.18 -6.12 -9.50
CA ALA A 28 7.55 -5.96 -10.90
C ALA A 28 8.23 -4.59 -11.17
N LEU A 29 7.81 -3.52 -10.50
CA LEU A 29 8.42 -2.18 -10.62
C LEU A 29 9.80 -2.08 -9.96
N THR A 30 10.06 -2.86 -8.92
CA THR A 30 11.34 -2.85 -8.20
C THR A 30 12.27 -3.97 -8.66
N CYS A 31 11.88 -4.76 -9.65
CA CYS A 31 12.72 -5.84 -10.18
C CYS A 31 13.83 -5.28 -11.08
N GLN A 32 14.99 -5.94 -11.06
CA GLN A 32 16.08 -5.70 -12.00
C GLN A 32 15.64 -5.95 -13.45
N PRO A 33 16.23 -5.29 -14.46
CA PRO A 33 17.46 -4.48 -14.42
C PRO A 33 17.27 -2.96 -14.22
N SER A 34 16.03 -2.49 -14.08
CA SER A 34 15.75 -1.05 -13.93
C SER A 34 14.73 -0.83 -12.83
N PRO A 35 15.10 -1.06 -11.56
CA PRO A 35 14.20 -0.80 -10.44
C PRO A 35 13.80 0.68 -10.44
N LEU A 36 12.50 0.93 -10.26
CA LEU A 36 12.04 2.29 -10.06
C LEU A 36 12.66 2.84 -8.77
N ALA A 37 13.23 4.03 -8.85
CA ALA A 37 13.96 4.67 -7.75
C ALA A 37 13.49 6.11 -7.54
N LEU A 38 13.49 6.55 -6.28
CA LEU A 38 13.17 7.91 -5.89
C LEU A 38 14.44 8.73 -5.72
N ASP A 39 14.51 9.91 -6.30
CA ASP A 39 15.63 10.83 -6.11
C ASP A 39 15.56 11.51 -4.72
N CYS A 40 16.20 10.91 -3.73
CA CYS A 40 16.18 11.41 -2.35
C CYS A 40 17.07 12.65 -2.14
N ARG A 41 17.89 13.04 -3.13
CA ARG A 41 18.68 14.29 -3.09
C ARG A 41 17.82 15.55 -3.09
N GLN A 42 16.55 15.42 -3.46
CA GLN A 42 15.57 16.51 -3.42
C GLN A 42 15.06 16.78 -2.00
N LEU A 43 15.37 15.90 -1.05
CA LEU A 43 14.95 16.03 0.34
C LEU A 43 16.04 16.74 1.17
N PRO A 44 15.66 17.47 2.23
CA PRO A 44 16.63 18.15 3.07
C PRO A 44 17.61 17.15 3.74
N PRO A 45 18.94 17.40 3.68
CA PRO A 45 19.96 16.48 4.19
C PRO A 45 19.89 16.28 5.72
N GLU A 46 19.36 17.27 6.46
CA GLU A 46 19.15 17.18 7.91
C GLU A 46 18.14 16.10 8.34
N LEU A 47 17.37 15.54 7.40
CA LEU A 47 16.44 14.45 7.66
C LEU A 47 17.13 13.08 7.81
N GLY A 48 18.44 13.01 7.55
CA GLY A 48 19.21 11.77 7.67
C GLY A 48 18.85 10.73 6.61
N LEU A 49 18.34 11.18 5.46
CA LEU A 49 18.00 10.32 4.33
C LEU A 49 19.21 10.18 3.37
N PRO A 50 19.29 9.08 2.60
CA PRO A 50 20.34 8.91 1.62
C PRO A 50 20.32 10.02 0.57
N GLU A 51 21.47 10.64 0.29
CA GLU A 51 21.63 11.65 -0.75
C GLU A 51 21.84 11.01 -2.14
N GLN A 52 21.00 10.05 -2.51
CA GLN A 52 21.09 9.32 -3.78
C GLN A 52 19.71 8.92 -4.32
N HIS A 53 19.68 8.32 -5.51
CA HIS A 53 18.50 7.61 -5.97
C HIS A 53 18.35 6.33 -5.15
N VAL A 54 17.21 6.16 -4.51
CA VAL A 54 16.92 5.00 -3.66
C VAL A 54 15.85 4.14 -4.33
N PRO A 55 16.13 2.86 -4.65
CA PRO A 55 15.13 1.92 -5.13
C PRO A 55 13.91 1.86 -4.19
N LEU A 56 12.70 1.73 -4.73
CA LEU A 56 11.49 1.85 -3.92
C LEU A 56 11.31 0.74 -2.87
N ASP A 57 11.88 -0.44 -3.10
CA ASP A 57 11.92 -1.54 -2.14
C ASP A 57 12.85 -1.21 -0.96
N GLU A 58 14.05 -0.68 -1.22
CA GLU A 58 14.94 -0.16 -0.18
C GLU A 58 14.30 1.03 0.56
N LEU A 59 13.64 1.93 -0.16
CA LEU A 59 12.92 3.07 0.42
C LEU A 59 11.80 2.62 1.36
N ARG A 60 11.03 1.58 0.97
CA ARG A 60 10.01 0.99 1.84
C ARG A 60 10.63 0.48 3.12
N ASP A 61 11.75 -0.24 3.04
CA ASP A 61 12.41 -0.82 4.20
C ASP A 61 12.99 0.28 5.11
N LEU A 62 13.55 1.35 4.52
CA LEU A 62 13.96 2.55 5.24
C LEU A 62 12.80 3.21 5.98
N LEU A 63 11.63 3.36 5.36
CA LEU A 63 10.46 3.97 6.00
C LEU A 63 9.91 3.11 7.15
N LEU A 64 10.09 1.80 7.08
CA LEU A 64 9.69 0.85 8.12
C LEU A 64 10.67 0.81 9.30
N ASP A 65 11.91 1.28 9.13
CA ASP A 65 12.85 1.39 10.23
C ASP A 65 12.33 2.36 11.29
N ARG A 66 12.40 1.94 12.55
CA ARG A 66 12.04 2.74 13.73
C ARG A 66 12.97 3.95 13.91
N ALA A 67 14.19 3.88 13.40
CA ALA A 67 15.16 4.97 13.44
C ALA A 67 14.78 6.13 12.51
N THR A 68 13.97 5.87 11.48
CA THR A 68 13.52 6.90 10.54
C THR A 68 12.56 7.87 11.23
N SER A 69 12.95 9.15 11.24
CA SER A 69 12.18 10.21 11.90
C SER A 69 10.83 10.43 11.21
N TYR A 70 9.86 10.98 11.95
CA TYR A 70 8.56 11.32 11.38
C TYR A 70 8.68 12.36 10.26
N ALA A 71 9.55 13.36 10.44
CA ALA A 71 9.81 14.37 9.42
C ALA A 71 10.40 13.77 8.13
N ALA A 72 11.32 12.79 8.26
CA ALA A 72 11.85 12.06 7.11
C ALA A 72 10.76 11.27 6.38
N ARG A 73 9.89 10.56 7.11
CA ARG A 73 8.76 9.82 6.51
C ARG A 73 7.79 10.76 5.80
N ASP A 74 7.45 11.89 6.41
CA ASP A 74 6.53 12.87 5.85
C ASP A 74 7.09 13.51 4.57
N ALA A 75 8.37 13.88 4.56
CA ALA A 75 9.03 14.44 3.39
C ALA A 75 9.09 13.44 2.22
N VAL A 76 9.46 12.18 2.49
CA VAL A 76 9.43 11.11 1.49
C VAL A 76 8.01 10.90 0.96
N TRP A 77 7.01 10.90 1.83
CA TRP A 77 5.62 10.70 1.43
C TRP A 77 5.09 11.85 0.57
N SER A 78 5.42 13.09 0.92
CA SER A 78 5.09 14.28 0.13
C SER A 78 5.72 14.21 -1.26
N LEU A 79 6.99 13.80 -1.35
CA LEU A 79 7.68 13.62 -2.62
C LEU A 79 7.06 12.48 -3.46
N LEU A 80 6.67 11.36 -2.84
CA LEU A 80 5.95 10.28 -3.52
C LEU A 80 4.58 10.73 -4.05
N CYS A 81 3.82 11.48 -3.26
CA CYS A 81 2.54 12.05 -3.70
C CYS A 81 2.73 13.00 -4.87
N THR A 82 3.79 13.81 -4.84
CA THR A 82 4.16 14.72 -5.92
C THR A 82 4.52 13.95 -7.19
N ALA A 83 5.36 12.92 -7.07
CA ALA A 83 5.72 12.02 -8.17
C ALA A 83 4.50 11.32 -8.77
N ALA A 84 3.57 10.85 -7.94
CA ALA A 84 2.33 10.21 -8.38
C ALA A 84 1.42 11.13 -9.19
N GLN A 85 1.41 12.43 -8.87
CA GLN A 85 0.64 13.43 -9.60
C GLN A 85 1.32 13.83 -10.93
N GLN A 86 2.64 13.89 -10.96
CA GLN A 86 3.39 14.46 -12.09
C GLN A 86 3.83 13.41 -13.12
N TRP A 87 4.18 12.19 -12.69
CA TRP A 87 4.92 11.22 -13.52
C TRP A 87 4.09 9.97 -13.88
N GLY A 88 2.80 9.96 -13.53
CA GLY A 88 1.82 9.01 -14.05
C GLY A 88 1.56 7.76 -13.21
N ARG A 89 0.80 6.81 -13.78
CA ARG A 89 0.16 5.69 -13.07
C ARG A 89 1.13 4.75 -12.34
N HIS A 90 2.36 4.58 -12.83
CA HIS A 90 3.36 3.75 -12.18
C HIS A 90 3.78 4.30 -10.81
N TRP A 91 3.75 5.62 -10.63
CA TRP A 91 4.05 6.27 -9.34
C TRP A 91 2.89 6.18 -8.34
N ILE A 92 1.65 6.09 -8.81
CA ILE A 92 0.50 5.74 -7.97
C ILE A 92 0.67 4.31 -7.42
N LEU A 93 1.04 3.36 -8.28
CA LEU A 93 1.34 1.98 -7.87
C LEU A 93 2.52 1.90 -6.91
N ALA A 94 3.59 2.67 -7.16
CA ALA A 94 4.74 2.81 -6.28
C ALA A 94 4.33 3.27 -4.87
N ALA A 95 3.61 4.39 -4.77
CA ALA A 95 3.14 4.92 -3.50
C ALA A 95 2.22 3.92 -2.76
N THR A 96 1.31 3.27 -3.51
CA THR A 96 0.42 2.25 -2.94
C THR A 96 1.21 1.04 -2.42
N GLY A 97 2.23 0.60 -3.16
CA GLY A 97 3.12 -0.50 -2.79
C GLY A 97 3.94 -0.20 -1.54
N ILE A 98 4.45 1.02 -1.40
CA ILE A 98 5.13 1.50 -0.17
C ILE A 98 4.17 1.51 1.02
N ALA A 99 2.90 1.87 0.81
CA ALA A 99 1.89 1.89 1.87
C ALA A 99 1.35 0.50 2.27
N LEU A 100 1.63 -0.57 1.50
CA LEU A 100 1.08 -1.91 1.73
C LEU A 100 1.20 -2.45 3.16
N PRO A 101 2.34 -2.30 3.87
CA PRO A 101 2.45 -2.78 5.24
C PRO A 101 1.42 -2.13 6.17
N GLY A 102 1.22 -0.82 6.04
CA GLY A 102 0.22 -0.05 6.78
C GLY A 102 -1.20 -0.44 6.38
N LEU A 103 -1.47 -0.56 5.09
CA LEU A 103 -2.78 -0.97 4.57
C LEU A 103 -3.18 -2.37 5.03
N ARG A 104 -2.24 -3.33 5.02
CA ARG A 104 -2.47 -4.69 5.54
C ARG A 104 -2.76 -4.66 7.03
N ARG A 105 -2.06 -3.83 7.81
CA ARG A 105 -2.34 -3.66 9.23
C ARG A 105 -3.73 -3.07 9.47
N ALA A 106 -4.11 -2.05 8.71
CA ALA A 106 -5.43 -1.42 8.79
C ALA A 106 -6.54 -2.41 8.40
N ALA A 107 -6.39 -3.13 7.29
CA ALA A 107 -7.33 -4.16 6.84
C ALA A 107 -7.52 -5.25 7.90
N LYS A 108 -6.42 -5.76 8.49
CA LYS A 108 -6.50 -6.72 9.60
C LYS A 108 -7.29 -6.18 10.79
N ARG A 109 -7.09 -4.91 11.18
CA ARG A 109 -7.83 -4.27 12.29
C ARG A 109 -9.32 -4.14 11.99
N LEU A 110 -9.67 -3.75 10.76
CA LEU A 110 -11.07 -3.62 10.32
C LEU A 110 -11.76 -4.99 10.25
N CYS A 111 -11.09 -6.00 9.71
CA CYS A 111 -11.64 -7.35 9.60
C CYS A 111 -11.76 -8.08 10.95
N ALA A 112 -10.90 -7.78 11.93
CA ALA A 112 -10.93 -8.45 13.24
C ALA A 112 -12.26 -8.29 13.99
N GLY A 113 -13.03 -7.24 13.71
CA GLY A 113 -14.37 -7.01 14.27
C GLY A 113 -15.53 -7.39 13.35
N TYR A 114 -15.26 -7.83 12.12
CA TYR A 114 -16.29 -8.09 11.11
C TYR A 114 -16.93 -9.47 11.33
N ARG A 115 -18.18 -9.50 11.82
CA ARG A 115 -18.94 -10.74 12.06
C ARG A 115 -19.61 -11.34 10.81
N GLY A 116 -19.32 -10.82 9.61
CA GLY A 116 -19.87 -11.38 8.37
C GLY A 116 -21.27 -10.87 8.01
N GLU A 117 -21.78 -9.85 8.68
CA GLU A 117 -22.99 -9.15 8.21
C GLU A 117 -22.62 -8.36 6.95
N MET A 118 -22.78 -9.00 5.81
CA MET A 118 -23.02 -8.31 4.56
C MET A 118 -24.37 -7.61 4.73
N PRO A 119 -24.47 -6.27 4.61
CA PRO A 119 -25.77 -5.65 4.46
C PRO A 119 -26.40 -6.33 3.26
N THR A 120 -27.42 -7.16 3.48
CA THR A 120 -28.22 -7.67 2.38
C THR A 120 -28.82 -6.42 1.76
N TRP A 121 -28.22 -5.93 0.69
CA TRP A 121 -28.73 -4.80 -0.05
C TRP A 121 -30.19 -5.13 -0.37
N ASN A 122 -31.11 -4.46 0.32
CA ASN A 122 -32.53 -4.65 0.13
C ASN A 122 -32.99 -3.55 -0.82
N PRO A 123 -33.22 -3.86 -2.11
CA PRO A 123 -33.65 -2.86 -3.09
C PRO A 123 -35.03 -2.26 -2.77
N LYS A 124 -35.77 -2.81 -1.78
CA LYS A 124 -37.07 -2.27 -1.33
C LYS A 124 -36.98 -1.18 -0.25
N SER A 125 -35.76 -0.81 0.18
CA SER A 125 -35.58 0.23 1.22
C SER A 125 -35.59 1.67 0.69
N SER A 126 -35.80 1.90 -0.61
CA SER A 126 -35.91 3.25 -1.17
C SER A 126 -37.16 3.96 -0.62
N PRO A 127 -37.03 5.05 0.17
CA PRO A 127 -38.17 5.86 0.53
C PRO A 127 -38.49 6.77 -0.65
N GLY A 128 -39.67 6.60 -1.25
CA GLY A 128 -40.23 7.60 -2.17
C GLY A 128 -40.47 7.13 -3.59
N SER A 129 -41.35 6.16 -3.77
CA SER A 129 -42.25 6.13 -4.94
C SER A 129 -43.70 6.26 -4.48
N SER A 130 -43.98 7.29 -3.68
CA SER A 130 -45.36 7.74 -3.48
C SER A 130 -45.78 8.53 -4.71
N ARG A 131 -46.31 7.76 -5.66
CA ARG A 131 -47.23 8.17 -6.71
C ARG A 131 -48.15 9.29 -6.19
N ARG A 132 -48.15 10.44 -6.86
CA ARG A 132 -49.28 11.36 -6.92
C ARG A 132 -49.25 12.07 -8.26
#